data_AF-A0A9P6B3F6-F1
#
_entry.id   AF-A0A9P6B3F6-F1
#
_cell.length_a   1.000
_cell.length_b   1.000
_cell.length_c   1.000
_cell.angle_alpha   90.00
_cell.angle_beta   90.00
_cell.angle_gamma   90.00
#
_symmetry.space_group_name_H-M   'P 1'
#
loop_
_entity.id
_entity.type
_entity.pdbx_description
1 polymer ?
#
loop_
_entity_poly.entity_id
_entity_poly.type
_entity_poly.pdbx_seq_one_letter_code
_entity_poly.pdbx_strand_id
1 'polypeptide(L)'
;MHSIIHPTGEHDYRRGIRHHFDGSSQTAECSVEPGSAADLAKIMKVIKEHNVEFAVKGGGHTSNPGFSSTRGIHIALSRFRRITYNEGNKELTVGAGCLFHQISDYMRGRNRNIVGGGIGVGIGGWMTGGGYSLKTNQYGLGIDNLVQIEIVTPDGEVERAAEDLKSDLFWAVKGGGNNFGIVTEFVVKTHFQRPAYAKVLIFKEAHVEDVKRAILEFITRKDPKAAIVAAFRYYLKDSLELRKDSLEDPKDSLEDLKDSLGGLKDFLEDGSLSNFCYNYLLTRVASTV
;
A
#
# COMPACT_ATOMS: atom_id res chain seq x y z
N MET A 1 -10.13 6.67 22.10
CA MET A 1 -11.29 6.05 21.43
C MET A 1 -11.29 4.58 21.80
N HIS A 2 -12.44 3.98 22.10
CA HIS A 2 -12.56 2.54 22.40
C HIS A 2 -12.61 1.68 21.13
N SER A 3 -12.38 0.38 21.29
CA SER A 3 -12.61 -0.65 20.27
C SER A 3 -14.05 -0.68 19.80
N ILE A 4 -14.25 -1.06 18.54
CA ILE A 4 -15.55 -1.39 17.97
C ILE A 4 -15.49 -2.83 17.46
N ILE A 5 -16.51 -3.63 17.77
CA ILE A 5 -16.67 -4.99 17.25
C ILE A 5 -17.86 -4.96 16.30
N HIS A 6 -17.65 -5.43 15.08
CA HIS A 6 -18.67 -5.56 14.06
C HIS A 6 -18.99 -7.04 13.85
N PRO A 7 -20.16 -7.51 14.32
CA PRO A 7 -20.67 -8.83 14.00
C PRO A 7 -20.91 -9.01 12.50
N THR A 8 -20.94 -10.26 12.05
CA THR A 8 -21.26 -10.59 10.66
C THR A 8 -22.60 -10.00 10.24
N GLY A 9 -22.64 -9.33 9.09
CA GLY A 9 -23.86 -8.78 8.49
C GLY A 9 -24.03 -7.26 8.61
N GLU A 10 -23.24 -6.59 9.46
CA GLU A 10 -23.23 -5.12 9.51
C GLU A 10 -22.53 -4.50 8.30
N HIS A 11 -22.92 -3.27 7.93
CA HIS A 11 -22.25 -2.53 6.84
C HIS A 11 -20.75 -2.35 7.12
N ASP A 12 -20.42 -1.97 8.35
CA ASP A 12 -19.04 -1.69 8.76
C ASP A 12 -18.20 -2.96 8.92
N TYR A 13 -18.84 -4.11 9.18
CA TYR A 13 -18.19 -5.43 9.12
C TYR A 13 -17.60 -5.68 7.73
N ARG A 14 -18.35 -5.44 6.66
CA ARG A 14 -17.87 -5.68 5.28
C ARG A 14 -16.65 -4.81 4.96
N ARG A 15 -16.65 -3.55 5.38
CA ARG A 15 -15.48 -2.65 5.24
C ARG A 15 -14.28 -3.17 6.03
N GLY A 16 -14.54 -3.70 7.23
CA GLY A 16 -13.55 -4.30 8.11
C GLY A 16 -12.81 -5.49 7.51
N ILE A 17 -13.46 -6.32 6.70
CA ILE A 17 -12.88 -7.55 6.13
C ILE A 17 -12.47 -7.45 4.65
N ARG A 18 -13.00 -6.46 3.92
CA ARG A 18 -12.75 -6.32 2.48
C ARG A 18 -11.29 -5.94 2.18
N HIS A 19 -10.74 -6.60 1.17
CA HIS A 19 -9.42 -6.37 0.59
C HIS A 19 -9.53 -5.67 -0.77
N HIS A 20 -8.40 -5.14 -1.25
CA HIS A 20 -8.30 -4.54 -2.59
C HIS A 20 -8.60 -5.57 -3.68
N PHE A 21 -8.11 -6.79 -3.50
CA PHE A 21 -8.45 -7.93 -4.35
C PHE A 21 -9.57 -8.71 -3.66
N ASP A 22 -10.75 -8.75 -4.30
CA ASP A 22 -11.92 -9.40 -3.71
C ASP A 22 -11.64 -10.89 -3.42
N GLY A 23 -10.92 -11.56 -4.33
CA GLY A 23 -10.50 -12.95 -4.18
C GLY A 23 -9.61 -13.23 -2.96
N SER A 24 -9.04 -12.20 -2.33
CA SER A 24 -8.21 -12.33 -1.12
C SER A 24 -9.01 -12.15 0.18
N SER A 25 -10.26 -11.70 0.08
CA SER A 25 -11.14 -11.54 1.24
C SER A 25 -11.66 -12.90 1.72
N GLN A 26 -11.80 -13.07 3.02
CA GLN A 26 -12.49 -14.21 3.64
C GLN A 26 -13.57 -13.70 4.59
N THR A 27 -14.65 -14.46 4.71
CA THR A 27 -15.72 -14.18 5.67
C THR A 27 -15.24 -14.54 7.08
N ALA A 28 -14.88 -13.53 7.86
CA ALA A 28 -14.48 -13.66 9.25
C ALA A 28 -15.71 -13.78 10.17
N GLU A 29 -15.62 -14.45 11.31
CA GLU A 29 -16.70 -14.49 12.30
C GLU A 29 -17.07 -13.07 12.79
N CYS A 30 -16.06 -12.22 12.99
CA CYS A 30 -16.25 -10.82 13.29
C CYS A 30 -15.07 -9.97 12.80
N SER A 31 -15.32 -8.66 12.67
CA SER A 31 -14.27 -7.67 12.48
C SER A 31 -14.12 -6.82 13.73
N VAL A 32 -12.90 -6.59 14.17
CA VAL A 32 -12.59 -5.76 15.33
C VAL A 32 -11.73 -4.57 14.90
N GLU A 33 -12.16 -3.37 15.26
CA GLU A 33 -11.42 -2.13 15.05
C GLU A 33 -10.88 -1.60 16.39
N PRO A 34 -9.65 -1.97 16.81
CA PRO A 34 -9.01 -1.41 17.99
C PRO A 34 -8.91 0.11 17.93
N GLY A 35 -9.30 0.80 19.00
CA GLY A 35 -9.26 2.26 19.08
C GLY A 35 -7.92 2.84 19.54
N SER A 36 -7.04 1.99 20.08
CA SER A 36 -5.71 2.33 20.61
C SER A 36 -4.80 1.10 20.70
N ALA A 37 -3.50 1.30 20.94
CA ALA A 37 -2.57 0.20 21.19
C ALA A 37 -2.94 -0.60 22.45
N ALA A 38 -3.46 0.07 23.49
CA ALA A 38 -3.95 -0.60 24.71
C ALA A 38 -5.18 -1.48 24.45
N ASP A 39 -6.07 -1.06 23.55
CA ASP A 39 -7.19 -1.89 23.11
C ASP A 39 -6.70 -3.12 22.33
N LEU A 40 -5.74 -2.93 21.43
CA LEU A 40 -5.12 -4.02 20.68
C LEU A 40 -4.39 -5.01 21.60
N ALA A 41 -3.69 -4.53 22.62
CA ALA A 41 -3.08 -5.36 23.66
C ALA A 41 -4.09 -6.26 24.37
N LYS A 42 -5.28 -5.74 24.72
CA LYS A 42 -6.36 -6.54 25.30
C LYS A 42 -6.88 -7.59 24.32
N ILE A 43 -7.05 -7.23 23.04
CA ILE A 43 -7.47 -8.16 21.98
C ILE A 43 -6.46 -9.31 21.85
N MET A 44 -5.16 -9.01 21.85
CA MET A 44 -4.12 -10.04 21.78
C MET A 44 -4.15 -10.99 22.98
N LYS A 45 -4.42 -10.49 24.19
CA LYS A 45 -4.58 -11.32 25.39
C LYS A 45 -5.78 -12.27 25.27
N VAL A 46 -6.92 -11.80 24.76
CA VAL A 46 -8.10 -12.64 24.48
C VAL A 46 -7.80 -13.70 23.42
N ILE A 47 -7.13 -13.32 22.32
CA ILE A 47 -6.74 -14.26 21.25
C ILE A 47 -5.82 -15.36 21.81
N LYS A 48 -4.86 -14.99 22.66
CA LYS A 48 -3.93 -15.93 23.30
C LYS A 48 -4.66 -16.86 24.28
N GLU A 49 -5.57 -16.33 25.10
CA GLU A 49 -6.34 -17.10 26.09
C GLU A 49 -7.25 -18.14 25.42
N HIS A 50 -7.91 -17.77 24.33
CA HIS A 50 -8.89 -18.62 23.65
C HIS A 50 -8.34 -19.35 22.41
N ASN A 51 -7.07 -19.15 22.06
CA ASN A 51 -6.41 -19.73 20.90
C ASN A 51 -7.22 -19.58 19.60
N VAL A 52 -7.62 -18.34 19.30
CA VAL A 52 -8.48 -18.02 18.15
C VAL A 52 -7.66 -17.65 16.92
N GLU A 53 -7.99 -18.21 15.76
CA GLU A 53 -7.40 -17.81 14.49
C GLU A 53 -7.72 -16.34 14.21
N PHE A 54 -6.72 -15.56 13.78
CA PHE A 54 -6.90 -14.16 13.48
C PHE A 54 -6.07 -13.72 12.29
N ALA A 55 -6.49 -12.61 11.67
CA ALA A 55 -5.69 -11.90 10.67
C ALA A 55 -5.69 -10.40 10.97
N VAL A 56 -4.68 -9.71 10.44
CA VAL A 56 -4.48 -8.28 10.65
C VAL A 56 -4.49 -7.55 9.32
N LYS A 57 -5.33 -6.53 9.21
CA LYS A 57 -5.44 -5.71 8.01
C LYS A 57 -5.10 -4.25 8.30
N GLY A 58 -4.03 -3.78 7.66
CA GLY A 58 -3.81 -2.35 7.41
C GLY A 58 -4.66 -1.89 6.23
N GLY A 59 -4.06 -1.79 5.04
CA GLY A 59 -4.77 -1.38 3.81
C GLY A 59 -5.43 -2.51 3.00
N GLY A 60 -5.17 -3.79 3.34
CA GLY A 60 -5.81 -4.93 2.66
C GLY A 60 -5.34 -5.18 1.22
N HIS A 61 -4.07 -4.92 0.91
CA HIS A 61 -3.55 -4.98 -0.46
C HIS A 61 -2.83 -6.30 -0.82
N THR A 62 -2.79 -7.27 0.09
CA THR A 62 -2.29 -8.62 -0.24
C THR A 62 -3.26 -9.31 -1.20
N SER A 63 -2.73 -10.07 -2.16
CA SER A 63 -3.52 -10.80 -3.15
C SER A 63 -3.88 -12.22 -2.71
N ASN A 64 -3.34 -12.70 -1.60
CA ASN A 64 -3.43 -14.09 -1.20
C ASN A 64 -4.48 -14.27 -0.08
N PRO A 65 -5.48 -15.15 -0.26
CA PRO A 65 -6.37 -15.54 0.83
C PRO A 65 -5.58 -16.12 2.00
N GLY A 66 -5.99 -15.82 3.24
CA GLY A 66 -5.32 -16.32 4.45
C GLY A 66 -4.05 -15.57 4.86
N PHE A 67 -3.60 -14.56 4.10
CA PHE A 67 -2.39 -13.81 4.46
C PHE A 67 -2.70 -12.60 5.35
N SER A 68 -3.71 -11.81 4.99
CA SER A 68 -4.26 -10.75 5.85
C SER A 68 -5.78 -10.85 6.00
N SER A 69 -6.32 -12.01 5.64
CA SER A 69 -7.72 -12.40 5.83
C SER A 69 -7.77 -13.70 6.63
N THR A 70 -8.91 -13.96 7.28
CA THR A 70 -9.14 -15.17 8.08
C THR A 70 -10.63 -15.47 8.09
N ARG A 71 -10.97 -16.68 8.52
CA ARG A 71 -12.34 -17.05 8.91
C ARG A 71 -12.64 -16.77 10.38
N GLY A 72 -11.62 -16.55 11.22
CA GLY A 72 -11.75 -16.24 12.65
C GLY A 72 -11.94 -14.75 12.93
N ILE A 73 -11.12 -14.17 13.80
CA ILE A 73 -11.19 -12.74 14.17
C ILE A 73 -10.38 -11.88 13.21
N HIS A 74 -11.03 -10.93 12.55
CA HIS A 74 -10.35 -10.02 11.65
C HIS A 74 -10.05 -8.68 12.31
N ILE A 75 -8.77 -8.40 12.58
CA ILE A 75 -8.32 -7.15 13.21
C ILE A 75 -8.07 -6.09 12.14
N ALA A 76 -8.93 -5.08 12.05
CA ALA A 76 -8.79 -3.97 11.13
C ALA A 76 -8.15 -2.76 11.82
N LEU A 77 -7.00 -2.31 11.32
CA LEU A 77 -6.26 -1.16 11.87
C LEU A 77 -6.78 0.20 11.39
N SER A 78 -7.97 0.26 10.78
CA SER A 78 -8.59 1.44 10.16
C SER A 78 -8.67 2.67 11.08
N ARG A 79 -8.64 2.47 12.40
CA ARG A 79 -8.68 3.54 13.41
C ARG A 79 -7.31 4.14 13.72
N PHE A 80 -6.21 3.45 13.40
CA PHE A 80 -4.83 3.96 13.49
C PHE A 80 -4.50 4.85 12.29
N ARG A 81 -5.17 6.00 12.20
CA ARG A 81 -5.13 6.92 11.05
C ARG A 81 -4.42 8.25 11.32
N ARG A 82 -3.74 8.38 12.46
CA ARG A 82 -3.07 9.63 12.85
C ARG A 82 -1.88 9.87 11.92
N ILE A 83 -1.73 11.11 11.45
CA ILE A 83 -0.58 11.58 10.67
C ILE A 83 -0.09 12.88 11.31
N THR A 84 1.18 12.96 11.67
CA THR A 84 1.77 14.15 12.31
C THR A 84 3.17 14.37 11.78
N TYR A 85 3.41 15.53 11.18
CA TYR A 85 4.72 15.91 10.67
C TYR A 85 5.43 16.83 11.67
N ASN A 86 6.71 16.55 11.94
CA ASN A 86 7.56 17.36 12.78
C ASN A 86 8.56 18.15 11.92
N GLU A 87 8.39 19.47 11.86
CA GLU A 87 9.26 20.37 11.08
C GLU A 87 10.70 20.41 11.61
N GLY A 88 10.90 20.24 12.92
CA GLY A 88 12.20 20.36 13.56
C GLY A 88 13.17 19.25 13.15
N ASN A 89 12.71 18.01 13.14
CA ASN A 89 13.53 16.84 12.77
C ASN A 89 13.20 16.26 11.39
N LYS A 90 12.17 16.79 10.70
CA LYS A 90 11.74 16.37 9.36
C LYS A 90 11.26 14.92 9.32
N GLU A 91 10.63 14.45 10.38
CA GLU A 91 10.05 13.11 10.48
C GLU A 91 8.53 13.15 10.41
N LEU A 92 7.94 12.06 9.93
CA LEU A 92 6.51 11.84 9.89
C LEU A 92 6.15 10.69 10.82
N THR A 93 5.29 10.96 11.79
CA THR A 93 4.62 9.94 12.59
C THR A 93 3.31 9.56 11.92
N VAL A 94 3.09 8.26 11.69
CA VAL A 94 1.95 7.76 10.93
C VAL A 94 1.42 6.46 11.51
N GLY A 95 0.10 6.38 11.65
CA GLY A 95 -0.58 5.17 12.12
C GLY A 95 -0.57 4.05 11.07
N ALA A 96 -0.53 2.80 11.53
CA ALA A 96 -0.42 1.63 10.65
C ALA A 96 -1.64 1.37 9.75
N GLY A 97 -2.78 2.00 10.05
CA GLY A 97 -3.99 1.98 9.24
C GLY A 97 -4.00 2.99 8.09
N CYS A 98 -3.04 3.92 8.04
CA CYS A 98 -2.99 4.94 6.99
C CYS A 98 -2.71 4.35 5.61
N LEU A 99 -3.34 4.93 4.59
CA LEU A 99 -3.11 4.64 3.18
C LEU A 99 -2.18 5.70 2.56
N PHE A 100 -1.37 5.33 1.57
CA PHE A 100 -0.36 6.25 1.00
C PHE A 100 -0.93 7.50 0.33
N HIS A 101 -2.15 7.44 -0.21
CA HIS A 101 -2.81 8.63 -0.75
C HIS A 101 -3.17 9.63 0.35
N GLN A 102 -3.67 9.17 1.50
CA GLN A 102 -3.94 10.02 2.66
C GLN A 102 -2.66 10.68 3.20
N ILE A 103 -1.56 9.93 3.22
CA ILE A 103 -0.24 10.45 3.62
C ILE A 103 0.23 11.52 2.63
N SER A 104 0.10 11.25 1.33
CA SER A 104 0.50 12.17 0.26
C SER A 104 -0.35 13.44 0.28
N ASP A 105 -1.65 13.33 0.52
CA ASP A 105 -2.56 14.45 0.69
C ASP A 105 -2.18 15.31 1.89
N TYR A 106 -1.91 14.66 3.03
CA TYR A 106 -1.47 15.35 4.24
C TYR A 106 -0.15 16.10 4.02
N MET A 107 0.79 15.53 3.27
CA MET A 107 2.11 16.13 3.01
C MET A 107 2.12 17.16 1.87
N ARG A 108 1.00 17.34 1.14
CA ARG A 108 0.89 18.29 0.03
C ARG A 108 1.29 19.70 0.48
N GLY A 109 2.04 20.39 -0.37
CA GLY A 109 2.52 21.77 -0.11
C GLY A 109 3.76 21.90 0.79
N ARG A 110 4.27 20.82 1.40
CA ARG A 110 5.43 20.89 2.32
C ARG A 110 6.79 20.74 1.65
N ASN A 111 6.85 20.61 0.33
CA ASN A 111 8.06 20.30 -0.44
C ASN A 111 8.82 19.05 0.07
N ARG A 112 8.12 18.16 0.77
CA ARG A 112 8.66 16.94 1.35
C ARG A 112 7.63 15.83 1.30
N ASN A 113 8.10 14.60 1.18
CA ASN A 113 7.27 13.41 1.29
C ASN A 113 8.14 12.20 1.66
N ILE A 114 7.53 11.13 2.11
CA ILE A 114 8.21 9.90 2.52
C ILE A 114 8.59 9.04 1.31
N VAL A 115 9.45 8.04 1.52
CA VAL A 115 9.52 6.88 0.62
C VAL A 115 8.23 6.08 0.84
N GLY A 116 7.43 5.91 -0.21
CA GLY A 116 6.08 5.37 -0.07
C GLY A 116 5.57 4.57 -1.25
N GLY A 117 4.45 3.88 -1.02
CA GLY A 117 3.78 3.00 -1.99
C GLY A 117 2.74 3.69 -2.86
N GLY A 118 2.06 2.89 -3.68
CA GLY A 118 1.00 3.35 -4.59
C GLY A 118 -0.31 3.72 -3.88
N ILE A 119 -1.26 4.27 -4.65
CA ILE A 119 -2.61 4.60 -4.18
C ILE A 119 -3.31 3.32 -3.67
N GLY A 120 -4.14 3.45 -2.63
CA GLY A 120 -4.83 2.33 -1.98
C GLY A 120 -3.95 1.42 -1.11
N VAL A 121 -2.61 1.44 -1.25
CA VAL A 121 -1.72 0.62 -0.41
C VAL A 121 -1.66 1.20 1.01
N GLY A 122 -1.78 0.32 2.02
CA GLY A 122 -1.65 0.68 3.42
C GLY A 122 -0.20 0.59 3.91
N ILE A 123 0.22 1.55 4.75
CA ILE A 123 1.59 1.63 5.21
C ILE A 123 1.99 0.44 6.11
N GLY A 124 1.07 -0.09 6.91
CA GLY A 124 1.36 -1.16 7.88
C GLY A 124 2.09 -2.36 7.27
N GLY A 125 1.42 -3.10 6.38
CA GLY A 125 2.04 -4.25 5.72
C GLY A 125 3.12 -3.88 4.71
N TRP A 126 3.02 -2.71 4.07
CA TRP A 126 4.05 -2.26 3.11
C TRP A 126 5.39 -1.98 3.80
N MET A 127 5.36 -1.35 4.98
CA MET A 127 6.55 -1.02 5.75
C MET A 127 7.19 -2.26 6.35
N THR A 128 6.40 -3.15 6.96
CA THR A 128 6.94 -4.37 7.59
C THR A 128 7.39 -5.43 6.57
N GLY A 129 6.95 -5.33 5.32
CA GLY A 129 7.39 -6.18 4.21
C GLY A 129 8.62 -5.66 3.44
N GLY A 130 9.18 -4.51 3.82
CA GLY A 130 10.35 -3.90 3.17
C GLY A 130 10.03 -2.55 2.51
N GLY A 131 9.04 -2.53 1.62
CA GLY A 131 8.51 -1.31 1.04
C GLY A 131 9.29 -0.77 -0.15
N TYR A 132 8.93 -1.22 -1.35
CA TYR A 132 9.50 -0.71 -2.60
C TYR A 132 8.78 0.56 -3.08
N SER A 133 9.53 1.53 -3.59
CA SER A 133 9.04 2.83 -4.05
C SER A 133 9.74 3.28 -5.32
N LEU A 134 9.12 4.22 -6.04
CA LEU A 134 9.78 4.95 -7.13
C LEU A 134 10.99 5.77 -6.66
N LYS A 135 11.13 5.97 -5.34
CA LYS A 135 12.27 6.65 -4.71
C LYS A 135 13.34 5.69 -4.18
N THR A 136 13.17 4.39 -4.34
CA THR A 136 14.07 3.41 -3.73
C THR A 136 15.51 3.56 -4.20
N ASN A 137 15.71 3.87 -5.48
CA ASN A 137 17.05 4.14 -6.02
C ASN A 137 17.75 5.35 -5.38
N GLN A 138 16.99 6.30 -4.81
CA GLN A 138 17.54 7.50 -4.19
C GLN A 138 17.68 7.40 -2.67
N TYR A 139 16.74 6.75 -2.01
CA TYR A 139 16.61 6.80 -0.54
C TYR A 139 16.51 5.43 0.12
N GLY A 140 16.69 4.34 -0.62
CA GLY A 140 16.51 2.97 -0.11
C GLY A 140 15.04 2.54 0.00
N LEU A 141 14.82 1.36 0.55
CA LEU A 141 13.48 0.81 0.81
C LEU A 141 12.77 1.61 1.91
N GLY A 142 11.47 1.36 2.08
CA GLY A 142 10.68 1.92 3.19
C GLY A 142 11.35 1.68 4.54
N ILE A 143 11.80 0.44 4.77
CA ILE A 143 12.50 0.03 5.99
C ILE A 143 13.82 0.79 6.24
N ASP A 144 14.52 1.24 5.20
CA ASP A 144 15.77 2.02 5.35
C ASP A 144 15.49 3.44 5.86
N ASN A 145 14.23 3.86 5.81
CA ASN A 145 13.74 5.17 6.22
C ASN A 145 12.98 5.16 7.55
N LEU A 146 12.85 3.98 8.17
CA LEU A 146 12.21 3.82 9.46
C LEU A 146 13.11 4.34 10.58
N VAL A 147 12.52 5.09 11.51
CA VAL A 147 13.21 5.68 12.67
C VAL A 147 12.81 4.97 13.96
N GLN A 148 11.50 4.76 14.14
CA GLN A 148 10.94 4.12 15.33
C GLN A 148 9.60 3.46 14.98
N ILE A 149 9.20 2.47 15.77
CA ILE A 149 7.85 1.88 15.75
C ILE A 149 7.21 1.91 17.14
N GLU A 150 5.88 1.88 17.18
CA GLU A 150 5.10 1.36 18.31
C GLU A 150 4.47 0.03 17.89
N ILE A 151 4.61 -1.01 18.71
CA ILE A 151 4.18 -2.37 18.38
C ILE A 151 3.51 -3.04 19.58
N VAL A 152 2.44 -3.78 19.32
CA VAL A 152 1.81 -4.67 20.30
C VAL A 152 2.35 -6.08 20.10
N THR A 153 3.02 -6.63 21.11
CA THR A 153 3.60 -7.97 21.07
C THR A 153 2.53 -9.06 21.24
N PRO A 154 2.84 -10.34 20.92
CA PRO A 154 1.90 -11.45 21.14
C PRO A 154 1.43 -11.62 22.59
N ASP A 155 2.22 -11.18 23.57
CA ASP A 155 1.85 -11.19 24.99
C ASP A 155 0.92 -10.03 25.38
N GLY A 156 0.59 -9.15 24.42
CA GLY A 156 -0.27 -8.00 24.62
C GLY A 156 0.41 -6.87 25.39
N GLU A 157 1.71 -6.67 25.16
CA GLU A 157 2.46 -5.53 25.69
C GLU A 157 2.68 -4.49 24.60
N VAL A 158 2.57 -3.20 24.95
CA VAL A 158 2.79 -2.08 24.04
C VAL A 158 4.24 -1.63 24.16
N GLU A 159 4.99 -1.75 23.07
CA GLU A 159 6.43 -1.56 23.05
C GLU A 159 6.83 -0.51 22.02
N ARG A 160 7.97 0.14 22.27
CA ARG A 160 8.66 0.98 21.29
C ARG A 160 9.98 0.34 20.91
N ALA A 161 10.33 0.43 19.63
CA ALA A 161 11.60 -0.04 19.13
C ALA A 161 12.19 0.95 18.11
N ALA A 162 13.51 1.10 18.15
CA ALA A 162 14.36 1.94 17.31
C ALA A 162 15.77 1.32 17.23
N GLU A 163 16.69 1.97 16.52
CA GLU A 163 18.08 1.50 16.38
C GLU A 163 18.81 1.38 17.73
N ASP A 164 18.51 2.26 18.69
CA ASP A 164 19.12 2.34 20.02
C ASP A 164 18.18 1.81 21.15
N LEU A 165 17.00 1.31 20.79
CA LEU A 165 15.99 0.81 21.73
C LEU A 165 15.36 -0.48 21.19
N LYS A 166 15.59 -1.62 21.84
CA LYS A 166 15.10 -2.93 21.38
C LYS A 166 15.47 -3.18 19.90
N SER A 167 16.76 -3.02 19.61
CA SER A 167 17.31 -3.02 18.25
C SER A 167 17.11 -4.34 17.52
N ASP A 168 17.03 -5.46 18.24
CA ASP A 168 16.67 -6.78 17.73
C ASP A 168 15.24 -6.82 17.19
N LEU A 169 14.27 -6.32 17.95
CA LEU A 169 12.87 -6.20 17.53
C LEU A 169 12.73 -5.20 16.37
N PHE A 170 13.43 -4.06 16.46
CA PHE A 170 13.44 -3.06 15.40
C PHE A 170 14.00 -3.63 14.08
N TRP A 171 15.09 -4.39 14.14
CA TRP A 171 15.64 -5.10 12.99
C TRP A 171 14.66 -6.15 12.45
N ALA A 172 14.04 -6.94 13.32
CA ALA A 172 13.17 -8.04 12.95
C ALA A 172 11.93 -7.60 12.16
N VAL A 173 11.33 -6.45 12.51
CA VAL A 173 10.17 -5.92 11.78
C VAL A 173 10.50 -5.34 10.41
N LYS A 174 11.78 -5.08 10.10
CA LYS A 174 12.24 -4.51 8.83
C LYS A 174 12.33 -5.57 7.73
N GLY A 175 11.18 -6.16 7.38
CA GLY A 175 11.05 -7.24 6.39
C GLY A 175 10.40 -8.50 6.94
N GLY A 176 10.30 -8.64 8.27
CA GLY A 176 9.70 -9.81 8.92
C GLY A 176 8.17 -9.80 8.99
N GLY A 177 7.49 -8.83 8.38
CA GLY A 177 6.04 -8.73 8.42
C GLY A 177 5.51 -8.52 9.84
N ASN A 178 4.40 -9.18 10.17
CA ASN A 178 3.73 -9.12 11.48
C ASN A 178 4.10 -10.29 12.41
N ASN A 179 5.18 -11.04 12.13
CA ASN A 179 5.58 -12.21 12.93
C ASN A 179 5.94 -11.87 14.40
N PHE A 180 6.35 -10.63 14.65
CA PHE A 180 6.85 -10.20 15.97
C PHE A 180 5.83 -9.36 16.75
N GLY A 181 4.64 -9.15 16.18
CA GLY A 181 3.59 -8.32 16.74
C GLY A 181 2.92 -7.43 15.69
N ILE A 182 2.00 -6.60 16.17
CA ILE A 182 1.20 -5.71 15.33
C ILE A 182 1.67 -4.27 15.54
N VAL A 183 2.35 -3.72 14.54
CA VAL A 183 2.79 -2.32 14.56
C VAL A 183 1.57 -1.41 14.47
N THR A 184 1.46 -0.44 15.37
CA THR A 184 0.37 0.53 15.46
C THR A 184 0.77 1.91 14.92
N GLU A 185 2.05 2.25 15.01
CA GLU A 185 2.60 3.54 14.58
C GLU A 185 4.03 3.39 14.04
N PHE A 186 4.35 4.18 13.02
CA PHE A 186 5.69 4.32 12.45
C PHE A 186 6.15 5.76 12.56
N VAL A 187 7.41 5.98 12.88
CA VAL A 187 8.12 7.25 12.69
C VAL A 187 9.08 7.06 11.52
N VAL A 188 8.95 7.87 10.48
CA VAL A 188 9.72 7.73 9.24
C VAL A 188 10.38 9.03 8.81
N LYS A 189 11.53 8.92 8.16
CA LYS A 189 12.22 10.06 7.54
C LYS A 189 11.39 10.61 6.39
N THR A 190 11.28 11.94 6.30
CA THR A 190 10.77 12.61 5.09
C THR A 190 11.93 13.08 4.23
N HIS A 191 11.70 13.15 2.92
CA HIS A 191 12.68 13.62 1.95
C HIS A 191 12.16 14.80 1.15
N PHE A 192 13.07 15.66 0.71
CA PHE A 192 12.70 16.76 -0.17
C PHE A 192 12.09 16.22 -1.48
N GLN A 193 10.97 16.81 -1.90
CA GLN A 193 10.23 16.41 -3.09
C GLN A 193 9.79 17.65 -3.87
N ARG A 194 10.32 17.79 -5.09
CA ARG A 194 9.83 18.70 -6.14
C ARG A 194 8.80 17.98 -7.03
N PRO A 195 8.09 18.69 -7.93
CA PRO A 195 7.30 18.04 -8.97
C PRO A 195 8.12 16.96 -9.69
N ALA A 196 7.48 15.82 -9.95
CA ALA A 196 8.06 14.67 -10.64
C ALA A 196 7.41 14.53 -12.02
N TYR A 197 8.18 14.06 -13.01
CA TYR A 197 7.62 13.69 -14.30
C TYR A 197 7.22 12.22 -14.31
N ALA A 198 6.01 11.91 -14.76
CA ALA A 198 5.54 10.54 -14.90
C ALA A 198 4.91 10.36 -16.28
N LYS A 199 5.19 9.24 -16.94
CA LYS A 199 4.52 8.85 -18.17
C LYS A 199 4.19 7.37 -18.16
N VAL A 200 2.94 7.04 -18.50
CA VAL A 200 2.56 5.67 -18.83
C VAL A 200 2.80 5.47 -20.33
N LEU A 201 3.51 4.40 -20.68
CA LEU A 201 3.76 3.97 -22.05
C LEU A 201 3.16 2.58 -22.22
N ILE A 202 2.36 2.37 -23.27
CA ILE A 202 1.71 1.09 -23.55
C ILE A 202 2.20 0.64 -24.93
N PHE A 203 2.66 -0.61 -25.03
CA PHE A 203 3.16 -1.16 -26.29
C PHE A 203 2.39 -2.42 -26.67
N LYS A 204 2.17 -2.62 -27.98
CA LYS A 204 1.63 -3.87 -28.54
C LYS A 204 2.66 -4.99 -28.37
N GLU A 205 2.17 -6.23 -28.36
CA GLU A 205 3.01 -7.44 -28.27
C GLU A 205 4.15 -7.48 -29.29
N ALA A 206 3.91 -7.01 -30.51
CA ALA A 206 4.91 -6.97 -31.57
C ALA A 206 6.21 -6.25 -31.16
N HIS A 207 6.18 -5.36 -30.16
CA HIS A 207 7.33 -4.62 -29.66
C HIS A 207 7.94 -5.19 -28.37
N VAL A 208 7.51 -6.37 -27.90
CA VAL A 208 7.92 -6.90 -26.59
C VAL A 208 9.45 -7.04 -26.46
N GLU A 209 10.13 -7.45 -27.52
CA GLU A 209 11.59 -7.59 -27.52
C GLU A 209 12.30 -6.24 -27.52
N ASP A 210 11.77 -5.23 -28.21
CA ASP A 210 12.30 -3.87 -28.18
C ASP A 210 12.18 -3.28 -26.77
N VAL A 211 11.02 -3.49 -26.13
CA VAL A 211 10.78 -2.97 -24.78
C VAL A 211 11.65 -3.68 -23.74
N LYS A 212 11.82 -5.00 -23.83
CA LYS A 212 12.77 -5.74 -22.97
C LYS A 212 14.18 -5.17 -23.09
N ARG A 213 14.66 -4.91 -24.32
CA ARG A 213 15.98 -4.28 -24.54
C ARG A 213 16.06 -2.88 -23.93
N ALA A 214 15.04 -2.05 -24.10
CA ALA A 214 14.99 -0.71 -23.50
C ALA A 214 14.99 -0.75 -21.95
N ILE A 215 14.30 -1.72 -21.33
CA ILE A 215 14.33 -1.92 -19.87
C ILE A 215 15.74 -2.33 -19.43
N LEU A 216 16.37 -3.28 -20.14
CA LEU A 216 17.73 -3.71 -19.84
C LEU A 216 18.73 -2.56 -19.96
N GLU A 217 18.63 -1.75 -21.01
CA GLU A 217 19.44 -0.54 -21.15
C GLU A 217 19.18 0.42 -19.97
N PHE A 218 17.92 0.65 -19.62
CA PHE A 218 17.57 1.53 -18.50
C PHE A 218 18.16 1.09 -17.16
N ILE A 219 18.05 -0.20 -16.80
CA ILE A 219 18.54 -0.68 -15.49
C ILE A 219 20.07 -0.56 -15.35
N THR A 220 20.81 -0.47 -16.46
CA THR A 220 22.26 -0.22 -16.44
C THR A 220 22.61 1.25 -16.18
N ARG A 221 21.64 2.17 -16.30
CA ARG A 221 21.86 3.60 -16.03
C ARG A 221 21.94 3.85 -14.53
N LYS A 222 22.97 4.60 -14.12
CA LYS A 222 23.16 5.04 -12.72
C LYS A 222 22.53 6.42 -12.49
N ASP A 223 21.20 6.51 -12.61
CA ASP A 223 20.44 7.71 -12.20
C ASP A 223 19.54 7.38 -11.01
N PRO A 224 19.90 7.79 -9.77
CA PRO A 224 19.12 7.48 -8.57
C PRO A 224 17.72 8.11 -8.57
N LYS A 225 17.48 9.10 -9.43
CA LYS A 225 16.21 9.82 -9.55
C LYS A 225 15.29 9.22 -10.62
N ALA A 226 15.75 8.21 -11.34
CA ALA A 226 14.98 7.53 -12.36
C ALA A 226 14.51 6.16 -11.86
N ALA A 227 13.24 5.83 -12.14
CA ALA A 227 12.68 4.51 -11.88
C ALA A 227 11.75 4.08 -13.02
N ILE A 228 11.65 2.77 -13.26
CA ILE A 228 10.67 2.18 -14.15
C ILE A 228 9.94 1.08 -13.40
N VAL A 229 8.62 1.03 -13.56
CA VAL A 229 7.80 -0.11 -13.17
C VAL A 229 7.29 -0.75 -14.46
N ALA A 230 7.80 -1.94 -14.77
CA ALA A 230 7.41 -2.70 -15.94
C ALA A 230 6.44 -3.81 -15.54
N ALA A 231 5.36 -3.99 -16.31
CA ALA A 231 4.42 -5.08 -16.12
C ALA A 231 4.08 -5.75 -17.46
N PHE A 232 4.29 -7.06 -17.54
CA PHE A 232 3.86 -7.86 -18.68
C PHE A 232 2.49 -8.45 -18.38
N ARG A 233 1.47 -8.03 -19.12
CA ARG A 233 0.07 -8.40 -18.86
C ARG A 233 -0.51 -9.07 -20.08
N TYR A 234 -1.15 -10.21 -19.84
CA TYR A 234 -1.97 -10.90 -20.83
C TYR A 234 -3.43 -10.65 -20.47
N TYR A 235 -4.19 -10.14 -21.42
CA TYR A 235 -5.64 -10.00 -21.28
C TYR A 235 -6.29 -11.14 -22.05
N LEU A 236 -7.20 -11.87 -21.41
CA LEU A 236 -8.07 -12.79 -22.14
C LEU A 236 -9.00 -11.94 -23.02
N LYS A 237 -9.21 -12.37 -24.27
CA LYS A 237 -9.99 -11.62 -25.28
C LYS A 237 -11.36 -11.17 -24.74
N ASP A 238 -12.00 -12.02 -23.94
CA ASP A 238 -13.35 -11.79 -23.39
C ASP A 238 -13.35 -11.00 -22.07
N SER A 239 -12.18 -10.83 -21.44
CA SER A 239 -12.05 -10.08 -20.16
C SER A 239 -12.17 -8.56 -20.32
N LEU A 240 -12.00 -8.05 -21.54
CA LEU A 240 -12.24 -6.64 -21.88
C LEU A 240 -13.74 -6.35 -22.08
N GLU A 241 -14.53 -7.34 -22.52
CA GLU A 241 -15.99 -7.23 -22.60
C GLU A 241 -16.61 -7.21 -21.20
N LEU A 242 -16.14 -8.07 -20.29
CA LEU A 242 -16.57 -8.09 -18.89
C LEU A 242 -16.36 -6.77 -18.13
N ARG A 243 -15.38 -5.93 -18.53
CA ARG A 243 -15.17 -4.60 -17.93
C ARG A 243 -16.13 -3.53 -18.44
N LYS A 244 -16.79 -3.74 -19.59
CA LYS A 244 -17.84 -2.82 -20.08
C LYS A 244 -19.11 -2.97 -19.24
N ASP A 245 -19.43 -4.20 -18.85
CA ASP A 245 -20.67 -4.50 -18.13
C ASP A 245 -20.58 -4.24 -16.61
N SER A 246 -19.37 -4.20 -16.03
CA SER A 246 -19.16 -3.90 -14.61
C SER A 246 -19.16 -2.39 -14.27
N LEU A 247 -19.48 -1.52 -15.24
CA LEU A 247 -19.61 -0.07 -15.08
C LEU A 247 -21.08 0.35 -14.98
N GLU A 248 -21.90 -0.38 -14.22
CA GLU A 248 -23.23 0.08 -13.80
C GLU A 248 -23.11 0.96 -12.53
N ASP A 249 -22.73 2.22 -12.74
CA ASP A 249 -23.43 3.45 -12.28
C ASP A 249 -22.46 4.66 -12.41
N PRO A 250 -22.40 5.33 -13.57
CA PRO A 250 -21.42 6.38 -13.87
C PRO A 250 -21.88 7.77 -13.41
N LYS A 251 -22.44 7.92 -12.22
CA LYS A 251 -22.84 9.23 -11.68
C LYS A 251 -21.84 9.91 -10.75
N ASP A 252 -20.83 9.21 -10.24
CA ASP A 252 -19.72 9.85 -9.56
C ASP A 252 -18.40 9.56 -10.30
N SER A 253 -17.72 10.63 -10.74
CA SER A 253 -16.35 10.68 -11.31
C SER A 253 -16.14 10.58 -12.83
N LEU A 254 -17.11 11.02 -13.65
CA LEU A 254 -16.87 11.24 -15.09
C LEU A 254 -15.79 12.32 -15.38
N GLU A 255 -15.47 13.17 -14.40
CA GLU A 255 -14.37 14.15 -14.48
C GLU A 255 -13.00 13.53 -14.13
N ASP A 256 -12.92 12.61 -13.16
CA ASP A 256 -11.65 11.95 -12.79
C ASP A 256 -11.17 10.95 -13.86
N LEU A 257 -12.10 10.35 -14.61
CA LEU A 257 -11.75 9.46 -15.74
C LEU A 257 -11.20 10.26 -16.93
N LYS A 258 -11.69 11.48 -17.18
CA LYS A 258 -11.29 12.29 -18.34
C LYS A 258 -9.85 12.80 -18.22
N ASP A 259 -9.39 13.11 -17.02
CA ASP A 259 -8.02 13.55 -16.76
C ASP A 259 -7.00 12.40 -16.83
N SER A 260 -7.41 11.16 -16.53
CA SER A 260 -6.53 9.98 -16.65
C SER A 260 -6.52 9.33 -18.04
N LEU A 261 -7.49 9.64 -18.91
CA LEU A 261 -7.70 8.96 -20.20
C LEU A 261 -7.52 9.85 -21.43
N GLY A 262 -7.08 11.10 -21.27
CA GLY A 262 -6.86 12.05 -22.37
C GLY A 262 -5.88 11.57 -23.46
N GLY A 263 -5.07 10.53 -23.20
CA GLY A 263 -4.18 9.90 -24.19
C GLY A 263 -4.71 8.61 -24.83
N LEU A 264 -5.91 8.13 -24.45
CA LEU A 264 -6.45 6.85 -24.93
C LEU A 264 -7.45 6.99 -26.08
N LYS A 265 -7.96 8.21 -26.35
CA LYS A 265 -8.95 8.45 -27.40
C LYS A 265 -8.44 8.04 -28.78
N ASP A 266 -7.19 8.34 -29.08
CA ASP A 266 -6.55 8.01 -30.37
C ASP A 266 -6.35 6.49 -30.56
N PHE A 267 -6.42 5.69 -29.48
CA PHE A 267 -6.31 4.23 -29.53
C PHE A 267 -7.67 3.51 -29.66
N LEU A 268 -8.78 4.21 -29.45
CA LEU A 268 -10.13 3.61 -29.42
C LEU A 268 -10.84 3.65 -30.79
N GLU A 269 -10.38 4.46 -31.74
CA GLU A 269 -11.10 4.72 -32.99
C GLU A 269 -10.79 3.76 -34.16
N ASP A 270 -9.78 2.88 -34.06
CA ASP A 270 -9.37 2.03 -35.20
C ASP A 270 -10.09 0.67 -35.31
N GLY A 271 -10.95 0.31 -34.36
CA GLY A 271 -11.76 -0.91 -34.44
C GLY A 271 -10.96 -2.24 -34.42
N SER A 272 -9.64 -2.21 -34.19
CA SER A 272 -8.77 -3.38 -34.13
C SER A 272 -8.34 -3.72 -32.69
N LEU A 273 -9.32 -3.94 -31.79
CA LEU A 273 -9.07 -4.61 -30.51
C LEU A 273 -8.94 -6.13 -30.69
N SER A 274 -8.08 -6.54 -31.61
CA SER A 274 -7.45 -7.85 -31.59
C SER A 274 -5.98 -7.63 -31.19
N ASN A 275 -5.63 -8.23 -30.06
CA ASN A 275 -4.26 -8.57 -29.62
C ASN A 275 -3.56 -7.59 -28.65
N PHE A 276 -3.45 -8.08 -27.40
CA PHE A 276 -2.39 -7.88 -26.40
C PHE A 276 -1.86 -6.45 -26.15
N CYS A 277 -2.27 -5.86 -25.02
CA CYS A 277 -1.71 -4.61 -24.49
C CYS A 277 -0.78 -4.86 -23.30
N TYR A 278 0.48 -4.39 -23.40
CA TYR A 278 1.44 -4.36 -22.30
C TYR A 278 1.49 -2.95 -21.69
N ASN A 279 1.29 -2.81 -20.37
CA ASN A 279 1.33 -1.52 -19.68
C ASN A 279 2.70 -1.28 -19.03
N TYR A 280 3.35 -0.16 -19.36
CA TYR A 280 4.59 0.29 -18.71
C TYR A 280 4.37 1.64 -18.04
N LEU A 281 4.80 1.77 -16.78
CA LEU A 281 4.87 3.07 -16.13
C LEU A 281 6.34 3.50 -16.10
N LEU A 282 6.66 4.47 -16.95
CA LEU A 282 7.96 5.13 -16.98
C LEU A 282 7.87 6.39 -16.12
N THR A 283 8.21 6.30 -14.83
CA THR A 283 8.23 7.46 -13.94
C THR A 283 9.64 8.04 -13.84
N ARG A 284 9.93 9.07 -14.63
CA ARG A 284 11.16 9.85 -14.47
C ARG A 284 10.95 10.92 -13.39
N VAL A 285 11.28 10.63 -12.14
CA VAL A 285 11.30 11.64 -11.07
C VAL A 285 12.51 12.58 -11.25
N ALA A 286 12.56 13.32 -12.36
CA ALA A 286 13.59 14.33 -12.56
C ALA A 286 13.30 15.52 -11.64
N SER A 287 13.98 15.64 -10.51
CA SER A 287 14.14 16.94 -9.88
C SER A 287 15.03 17.77 -10.80
N THR A 288 14.50 18.83 -11.40
CA THR A 288 15.35 19.85 -12.03
C THR A 288 16.32 20.40 -10.98
N VAL A 289 17.54 20.68 -11.43
CA VAL A 289 18.64 21.28 -10.64
C VAL A 289 18.13 22.56 -9.96
#